data_AF-A0A8H7L430-F1
#
_entry.id   AF-A0A8H7L430-F1
#
_cell.length_a   1.000
_cell.length_b   1.000
_cell.length_c   1.000
_cell.angle_alpha   90.00
_cell.angle_beta   90.00
_cell.angle_gamma   90.00
#
_symmetry.space_group_name_H-M   'P 1'
#
loop_
_entity.id
_entity.type
_entity.pdbx_description
1 polymer ?
#
loop_
_entity_poly.entity_id
_entity_poly.type
_entity_poly.pdbx_seq_one_letter_code
_entity_poly.pdbx_strand_id
1 'polypeptide(L)'
;MPGDKINQGSFTRSSFYIEDVTFLVEDELFKVPRTYFEHDSSIFRDMFQIPSSRHLEGRSDGLPIKLESIQKADFTALLTVMYPEQVQTMIGVPIPADITATRLSKRTKNPIQMGTKEWASVLKLSTLWEFRELRRQAIERLTVSQLLPIERVILGRTYCCKGLLQAGYEELTKRSERLSDEEKEQLGDRPPQQKFSNIQHSRR
;
A
#
# COMPACT_ATOMS: atom_id res chain seq x y z
N MET A 1 23.17 -12.96 28.67
CA MET A 1 22.06 -13.88 28.97
C MET A 1 21.92 -14.83 27.78
N PRO A 2 22.14 -16.14 27.98
CA PRO A 2 22.16 -17.10 26.89
C PRO A 2 20.74 -17.39 26.41
N GLY A 3 20.57 -17.49 25.10
CA GLY A 3 19.30 -17.76 24.46
C GLY A 3 18.78 -19.15 24.84
N ASP A 4 17.60 -19.17 25.45
CA ASP A 4 16.87 -20.39 25.71
C ASP A 4 16.38 -20.96 24.38
N LYS A 5 17.02 -22.07 24.01
CA LYS A 5 16.55 -23.02 23.02
C LYS A 5 15.20 -23.56 23.49
N ILE A 6 14.13 -22.99 22.96
CA ILE A 6 12.80 -23.60 23.07
C ILE A 6 12.83 -24.94 22.34
N ASN A 7 12.74 -26.01 23.13
CA ASN A 7 12.53 -27.39 22.71
C ASN A 7 11.52 -27.48 21.56
N GLN A 8 11.90 -28.11 20.46
CA GLN A 8 10.96 -28.53 19.42
C GLN A 8 10.12 -29.71 19.94
N GLY A 9 9.19 -29.42 20.85
CA GLY A 9 8.01 -30.27 21.02
C GLY A 9 7.17 -30.20 19.74
N SER A 10 6.47 -31.29 19.42
CA SER A 10 5.46 -31.32 18.36
C SER A 10 4.26 -30.47 18.77
N PHE A 11 4.40 -29.15 18.71
CA PHE A 11 3.32 -28.21 18.92
C PHE A 11 2.62 -27.93 17.60
N THR A 12 1.30 -28.01 17.58
CA THR A 12 0.49 -27.58 16.44
C THR A 12 0.23 -26.07 16.56
N ARG A 13 0.40 -25.33 15.46
CA ARG A 13 0.03 -23.92 15.41
C ARG A 13 -1.49 -23.80 15.34
N SER A 14 -2.07 -23.01 16.24
CA SER A 14 -3.49 -22.67 16.22
C SER A 14 -3.84 -21.85 14.98
N SER A 15 -5.09 -21.88 14.52
CA SER A 15 -5.61 -20.96 13.51
C SER A 15 -5.55 -19.49 13.93
N PHE A 16 -5.35 -19.22 15.23
CA PHE A 16 -5.12 -17.90 15.79
C PHE A 16 -3.63 -17.56 15.98
N TYR A 17 -2.71 -18.43 15.56
CA TYR A 17 -1.27 -18.16 15.60
C TYR A 17 -0.87 -17.31 14.40
N ILE A 18 -0.82 -15.99 14.60
CA ILE A 18 -0.51 -15.01 13.55
C ILE A 18 1.00 -14.82 13.48
N GLU A 19 1.58 -15.02 12.28
CA GLU A 19 2.96 -14.61 12.01
C GLU A 19 3.01 -13.11 11.71
N ASP A 20 4.01 -12.43 12.27
CA ASP A 20 4.29 -11.03 11.99
C ASP A 20 5.44 -10.88 10.98
N VAL A 21 5.56 -9.67 10.46
CA VAL A 21 6.68 -9.23 9.64
C VAL A 21 7.06 -7.80 10.05
N THR A 22 8.37 -7.56 10.21
CA THR A 22 8.94 -6.24 10.53
C THR A 22 9.55 -5.60 9.28
N PHE A 23 9.07 -4.41 8.93
CA PHE A 23 9.64 -3.56 7.89
C PHE A 23 10.36 -2.36 8.50
N LEU A 24 11.42 -1.90 7.85
CA LEU A 24 12.07 -0.61 8.12
C LEU A 24 11.81 0.31 6.92
N VAL A 25 11.08 1.41 7.15
CA VAL A 25 10.78 2.43 6.15
C VAL A 25 11.31 3.76 6.67
N GLU A 26 12.24 4.36 5.93
CA GLU A 26 13.02 5.50 6.43
C GLU A 26 13.70 5.15 7.77
N ASP A 27 13.29 5.80 8.86
CA ASP A 27 13.79 5.63 10.22
C ASP A 27 12.80 4.90 11.15
N GLU A 28 11.70 4.36 10.62
CA GLU A 28 10.61 3.80 11.43
C GLU A 28 10.37 2.30 11.16
N LEU A 29 10.18 1.55 12.25
CA LEU A 29 9.86 0.12 12.21
C LEU A 29 8.35 -0.10 12.21
N PHE A 30 7.88 -0.92 11.28
CA PHE A 30 6.50 -1.34 11.16
C PHE A 30 6.40 -2.84 11.38
N LYS A 31 5.71 -3.26 12.43
CA LYS A 31 5.48 -4.66 12.74
C LYS A 31 4.01 -5.02 12.56
N VAL A 32 3.71 -5.82 11.55
CA VAL A 32 2.34 -6.08 11.08
C VAL A 32 2.09 -7.55 10.79
N PRO A 33 0.82 -8.02 10.77
CA PRO A 33 0.50 -9.39 10.39
C PRO A 33 0.97 -9.72 8.97
N ARG A 34 1.78 -10.77 8.82
CA ARG A 34 2.34 -11.19 7.54
C ARG A 34 1.28 -11.70 6.55
N THR A 35 0.14 -12.15 7.06
CA THR A 35 -0.91 -12.87 6.32
C THR A 35 -1.39 -12.13 5.06
N TYR A 36 -1.64 -10.82 5.16
CA TYR A 36 -2.11 -10.04 4.01
C TYR A 36 -1.03 -9.84 2.95
N PHE A 37 0.22 -9.60 3.36
CA PHE A 37 1.35 -9.49 2.44
C PHE A 37 1.56 -10.80 1.68
N GLU A 38 1.52 -11.93 2.37
CA GLU A 38 1.74 -13.25 1.75
C GLU A 38 0.56 -13.72 0.86
N HIS A 39 -0.67 -13.41 1.23
CA HIS A 39 -1.84 -13.84 0.47
C HIS A 39 -2.10 -12.94 -0.74
N ASP A 40 -2.08 -11.61 -0.54
CA ASP A 40 -2.60 -10.66 -1.53
C ASP A 40 -1.52 -10.08 -2.46
N SER A 41 -0.23 -10.34 -2.20
CA SER A 41 0.90 -9.94 -3.06
C SER A 41 1.70 -11.16 -3.53
N SER A 42 1.83 -11.33 -4.85
CA SER A 42 2.74 -12.32 -5.44
C SER A 42 4.19 -12.08 -5.04
N ILE A 43 4.62 -10.83 -5.04
CA ILE A 43 6.00 -10.46 -4.75
C ILE A 43 6.38 -10.88 -3.33
N PHE A 44 5.53 -10.55 -2.34
CA PHE A 44 5.78 -10.92 -0.96
C PHE A 44 5.61 -12.42 -0.73
N ARG A 45 4.61 -13.07 -1.33
CA ARG A 45 4.47 -14.53 -1.29
C ARG A 45 5.73 -15.24 -1.77
N ASP A 46 6.26 -14.86 -2.93
CA ASP A 46 7.45 -15.48 -3.50
C ASP A 46 8.68 -15.18 -2.63
N MET A 47 8.83 -13.94 -2.15
CA MET A 47 9.90 -13.54 -1.24
C MET A 47 9.92 -14.39 0.05
N PHE A 48 8.74 -14.70 0.58
CA PHE A 48 8.56 -15.48 1.80
C PHE A 48 8.72 -17.00 1.63
N GLN A 49 8.55 -17.52 0.40
CA GLN A 49 8.68 -18.96 0.11
C GLN A 49 10.12 -19.41 -0.12
N ILE A 50 11.05 -18.52 -0.43
CA ILE A 50 12.44 -18.89 -0.75
C ILE A 50 13.11 -19.48 0.51
N PRO A 51 13.55 -20.76 0.49
CA PRO A 51 14.20 -21.39 1.63
C PRO A 51 15.71 -21.12 1.55
N SER A 52 16.15 -20.03 2.18
CA SER A 52 17.58 -19.75 2.40
C SER A 52 17.85 -19.48 3.88
N SER A 53 19.03 -19.86 4.35
CA SER A 53 19.57 -19.52 5.67
C SER A 53 19.64 -18.01 5.98
N ARG A 54 19.30 -17.16 5.01
CA ARG A 54 19.24 -15.69 5.10
C ARG A 54 17.85 -15.11 5.41
N HIS A 55 16.76 -15.89 5.40
CA HIS A 55 15.38 -15.36 5.64
C HIS A 55 15.00 -15.19 7.12
N LEU A 56 15.98 -14.79 7.95
CA LEU A 56 15.67 -14.15 9.24
C LEU A 56 15.17 -12.71 9.03
N GLU A 57 15.39 -12.13 7.84
CA GLU A 57 14.95 -10.80 7.48
C GLU A 57 13.42 -10.67 7.58
N GLY A 58 12.98 -9.66 8.32
CA GLY A 58 11.58 -9.41 8.64
C GLY A 58 11.02 -10.19 9.83
N ARG A 59 11.76 -11.11 10.45
CA ARG A 59 11.27 -11.91 11.60
C ARG A 59 11.58 -11.30 12.97
N SER A 60 12.42 -10.27 13.00
CA SER A 60 12.73 -9.53 14.22
C SER A 60 13.15 -8.09 13.91
N ASP A 61 13.11 -7.25 14.93
CA ASP A 61 13.48 -5.83 14.82
C ASP A 61 14.98 -5.64 14.55
N GLY A 62 15.82 -6.63 14.88
CA GLY A 62 17.26 -6.61 14.62
C GLY A 62 17.63 -6.91 13.16
N LEU A 63 16.70 -7.45 12.38
CA LEU A 63 16.88 -7.70 10.95
C LEU A 63 15.55 -7.48 10.22
N PRO A 64 15.08 -6.23 10.08
CA PRO A 64 13.84 -5.92 9.39
C PRO A 64 14.01 -5.96 7.87
N ILE A 65 12.92 -6.09 7.12
CA ILE A 65 12.93 -5.90 5.65
C ILE A 65 13.04 -4.40 5.39
N LYS A 66 14.16 -3.96 4.79
CA LYS A 66 14.41 -2.54 4.51
C LYS A 66 13.77 -2.11 3.19
N LEU A 67 12.99 -1.02 3.22
CA LEU A 67 12.32 -0.46 2.04
C LEU A 67 12.93 0.91 1.68
N GLU A 68 14.15 0.91 1.14
CA GLU A 68 14.99 2.12 0.96
C GLU A 68 14.40 3.21 0.05
N SER A 69 13.52 2.86 -0.90
CA SER A 69 12.91 3.82 -1.83
C SER A 69 11.45 4.13 -1.52
N ILE A 70 10.94 3.69 -0.37
CA ILE A 70 9.55 3.88 0.03
C ILE A 70 9.50 4.94 1.10
N GLN A 71 8.59 5.91 0.93
CA GLN A 71 8.35 6.94 1.92
C GLN A 71 7.47 6.39 3.03
N LYS A 72 7.68 6.85 4.27
CA LYS A 72 6.85 6.43 5.40
C LYS A 72 5.37 6.71 5.16
N ALA A 73 5.05 7.91 4.68
CA ALA A 73 3.67 8.31 4.38
C ALA A 73 3.00 7.37 3.36
N ASP A 74 3.77 6.88 2.37
CA ASP A 74 3.24 5.95 1.38
C ASP A 74 2.89 4.60 2.04
N PHE A 75 3.79 4.09 2.88
CA PHE A 75 3.61 2.82 3.54
C PHE A 75 2.46 2.86 4.56
N THR A 76 2.37 3.94 5.34
CA THR A 76 1.26 4.17 6.28
C THR A 76 -0.09 4.23 5.57
N ALA A 77 -0.16 4.87 4.40
CA ALA A 77 -1.39 4.89 3.60
C ALA A 77 -1.82 3.48 3.17
N LEU A 78 -0.88 2.65 2.70
CA LEU A 78 -1.18 1.24 2.37
C LEU A 78 -1.66 0.45 3.59
N LEU A 79 -0.96 0.57 4.72
CA LEU A 79 -1.32 -0.13 5.96
C LEU A 79 -2.69 0.31 6.49
N THR A 80 -3.08 1.57 6.29
CA THR A 80 -4.40 2.09 6.66
C THR A 80 -5.52 1.35 5.93
N VAL A 81 -5.31 1.00 4.67
CA VAL A 81 -6.28 0.22 3.89
C VAL A 81 -6.25 -1.26 4.27
N MET A 82 -5.08 -1.81 4.58
CA MET A 82 -4.91 -3.22 4.95
C MET A 82 -5.42 -3.53 6.37
N TYR A 83 -5.26 -2.60 7.33
CA TYR A 83 -5.54 -2.79 8.76
C TYR A 83 -6.43 -1.68 9.35
N PRO A 84 -7.63 -1.46 8.82
CA PRO A 84 -8.49 -0.32 9.16
C PRO A 84 -8.95 -0.30 10.63
N GLU A 85 -9.07 -1.45 11.30
CA GLU A 85 -9.46 -1.54 12.72
C GLU A 85 -8.29 -1.19 13.68
N GLN A 86 -7.05 -1.53 13.30
CA GLN A 86 -5.86 -1.25 14.11
C GLN A 86 -5.54 0.25 14.11
N VAL A 87 -5.69 0.88 12.94
CA VAL A 87 -5.50 2.33 12.80
C VAL A 87 -6.55 3.10 13.60
N GLN A 88 -7.84 2.71 13.55
CA GLN A 88 -8.92 3.35 14.33
C GLN A 88 -8.69 3.33 15.86
N THR A 89 -7.92 2.37 16.36
CA THR A 89 -7.61 2.28 17.80
C THR A 89 -6.39 3.14 18.19
N MET A 90 -5.45 3.36 17.26
CA MET A 90 -4.24 4.16 17.50
C MET A 90 -4.49 5.66 17.37
N ILE A 91 -5.35 6.10 16.45
CA ILE A 91 -5.79 7.50 16.37
C ILE A 91 -7.01 7.64 17.28
N GLY A 92 -6.82 8.10 18.52
CA GLY A 92 -7.83 8.17 19.58
C GLY A 92 -9.04 9.08 19.32
N VAL A 93 -9.81 8.81 18.26
CA VAL A 93 -11.05 9.51 17.91
C VAL A 93 -12.23 8.79 18.58
N PRO A 94 -12.98 9.46 19.47
CA PRO A 94 -14.21 8.89 20.03
C PRO A 94 -15.23 8.69 18.92
N ILE A 95 -15.76 7.48 18.79
CA ILE A 95 -16.88 7.17 17.90
C ILE A 95 -18.14 7.80 18.52
N PRO A 96 -18.83 8.75 17.85
CA PRO A 96 -20.15 9.19 18.31
C PRO A 96 -21.13 8.03 18.23
N ALA A 97 -21.96 7.85 19.26
CA ALA A 97 -22.86 6.73 19.44
C ALA A 97 -24.04 6.68 18.41
N ASP A 98 -24.09 7.64 17.49
CA ASP A 98 -25.34 8.10 16.89
C ASP A 98 -25.61 7.54 15.47
N ILE A 99 -24.64 6.87 14.85
CA ILE A 99 -24.78 6.30 13.49
C ILE A 99 -24.93 4.77 13.52
N THR A 100 -25.95 4.29 14.23
CA THR A 100 -26.48 2.93 14.11
C THR A 100 -27.55 2.87 13.02
N ALA A 101 -27.13 2.66 11.76
CA ALA A 101 -27.86 1.94 10.69
C ALA A 101 -27.13 2.25 9.37
N THR A 102 -26.35 1.33 8.80
CA THR A 102 -26.91 0.28 7.94
C THR A 102 -25.86 -0.81 7.73
N ARG A 103 -26.27 -2.05 7.99
CA ARG A 103 -25.58 -3.33 7.76
C ARG A 103 -25.05 -3.38 6.32
N LEU A 104 -23.75 -3.48 6.09
CA LEU A 104 -22.91 -4.67 6.16
C LEU A 104 -21.50 -4.10 5.90
N SER A 105 -20.48 -4.24 6.75
CA SER A 105 -19.85 -5.51 7.05
C SER A 105 -19.70 -6.38 5.77
N LYS A 106 -18.60 -7.08 5.61
CA LYS A 106 -18.36 -7.99 6.70
C LYS A 106 -17.30 -7.54 7.67
N ARG A 107 -16.55 -6.43 7.44
CA ARG A 107 -15.57 -6.04 8.45
C ARG A 107 -15.02 -4.61 8.61
N THR A 108 -15.64 -3.55 8.09
CA THR A 108 -15.30 -2.19 8.55
C THR A 108 -16.55 -1.32 8.59
N LYS A 109 -17.03 -0.98 9.79
CA LYS A 109 -18.24 -0.16 9.97
C LYS A 109 -18.06 1.30 9.57
N ASN A 110 -16.82 1.74 9.33
CA ASN A 110 -16.51 3.08 8.87
C ASN A 110 -15.81 2.98 7.50
N PRO A 111 -16.28 3.70 6.46
CA PRO A 111 -15.53 3.79 5.22
C PRO A 111 -14.16 4.39 5.52
N ILE A 112 -13.10 3.77 4.99
CA ILE A 112 -11.73 4.30 5.10
C ILE A 112 -11.74 5.73 4.51
N GLN A 113 -11.53 6.71 5.38
CA GLN A 113 -11.43 8.12 5.06
C GLN A 113 -9.97 8.42 4.78
N MET A 114 -9.65 8.61 3.50
CA MET A 114 -8.31 8.96 3.04
C MET A 114 -8.43 9.96 1.90
N GLY A 115 -7.51 10.93 1.85
CA GLY A 115 -7.41 11.94 0.82
C GLY A 115 -6.79 11.41 -0.48
N THR A 116 -6.88 12.20 -1.54
CA THR A 116 -6.38 11.86 -2.88
C THR A 116 -4.90 11.48 -2.89
N LYS A 117 -4.06 12.21 -2.15
CA LYS A 117 -2.62 11.93 -2.05
C LYS A 117 -2.36 10.55 -1.44
N GLU A 118 -3.09 10.19 -0.40
CA GLU A 118 -2.94 8.90 0.27
C GLU A 118 -3.45 7.76 -0.62
N TRP A 119 -4.57 7.94 -1.34
CA TRP A 119 -5.01 6.96 -2.34
C TRP A 119 -4.02 6.82 -3.51
N ALA A 120 -3.31 7.88 -3.89
CA ALA A 120 -2.23 7.80 -4.87
C ALA A 120 -1.03 6.98 -4.33
N SER A 121 -0.72 7.10 -3.03
CA SER A 121 0.26 6.24 -2.36
C SER A 121 -0.17 4.77 -2.34
N VAL A 122 -1.44 4.49 -2.03
CA VAL A 122 -1.99 3.12 -2.09
C VAL A 122 -1.88 2.59 -3.52
N LEU A 123 -2.23 3.38 -4.54
CA LEU A 123 -2.08 2.99 -5.95
C LEU A 123 -0.62 2.69 -6.29
N LYS A 124 0.32 3.53 -5.86
CA LYS A 124 1.76 3.33 -6.06
C LYS A 124 2.23 1.99 -5.51
N LEU A 125 2.05 1.76 -4.21
CA LEU A 125 2.58 0.57 -3.53
C LEU A 125 1.84 -0.71 -3.93
N SER A 126 0.52 -0.64 -4.12
CA SER A 126 -0.25 -1.80 -4.61
C SER A 126 0.14 -2.21 -6.04
N THR A 127 0.64 -1.28 -6.85
CA THR A 127 1.20 -1.60 -8.17
C THR A 127 2.59 -2.21 -8.05
N LEU A 128 3.47 -1.58 -7.27
CA LEU A 128 4.84 -2.02 -6.99
C LEU A 128 4.90 -3.46 -6.48
N TRP A 129 3.97 -3.80 -5.59
CA TRP A 129 3.95 -5.08 -4.88
C TRP A 129 2.83 -5.99 -5.36
N GLU A 130 2.19 -5.68 -6.49
CA GLU A 130 1.18 -6.51 -7.12
C GLU A 130 -0.03 -6.87 -6.23
N PHE A 131 -0.42 -5.98 -5.31
CA PHE A 131 -1.67 -6.10 -4.56
C PHE A 131 -2.87 -5.77 -5.45
N ARG A 132 -3.41 -6.77 -6.14
CA ARG A 132 -4.46 -6.59 -7.15
C ARG A 132 -5.72 -5.90 -6.62
N GLU A 133 -6.24 -6.35 -5.46
CA GLU A 133 -7.47 -5.78 -4.90
C GLU A 133 -7.26 -4.37 -4.33
N LEU A 134 -6.12 -4.10 -3.69
CA LEU A 134 -5.80 -2.76 -3.20
C LEU A 134 -5.63 -1.78 -4.37
N ARG A 135 -4.99 -2.23 -5.45
CA ARG A 135 -4.84 -1.44 -6.68
C ARG A 135 -6.19 -1.12 -7.30
N ARG A 136 -7.09 -2.11 -7.40
CA ARG A 136 -8.46 -1.91 -7.91
C ARG A 136 -9.21 -0.87 -7.06
N GLN A 137 -9.17 -1.00 -5.74
CA GLN A 137 -9.81 -0.06 -4.82
C GLN A 137 -9.24 1.35 -4.95
N ALA A 138 -7.92 1.50 -5.07
CA ALA A 138 -7.29 2.80 -5.23
C ALA A 138 -7.70 3.48 -6.55
N ILE A 139 -7.77 2.74 -7.66
CA ILE A 139 -8.25 3.26 -8.94
C ILE A 139 -9.70 3.74 -8.82
N GLU A 140 -10.57 2.95 -8.20
CA GLU A 140 -11.98 3.28 -8.00
C GLU A 140 -12.14 4.59 -7.21
N ARG A 141 -11.40 4.73 -6.10
CA ARG A 141 -11.42 5.93 -5.25
C ARG A 141 -10.83 7.15 -5.94
N LEU A 142 -9.73 7.00 -6.68
CA LEU A 142 -9.12 8.11 -7.43
C LEU A 142 -10.00 8.57 -8.59
N THR A 143 -10.74 7.65 -9.22
CA THR A 143 -11.63 7.99 -10.35
C THR A 143 -12.75 8.95 -9.92
N VAL A 144 -13.31 8.75 -8.73
CA VAL A 144 -14.39 9.60 -8.18
C VAL A 144 -13.88 10.79 -7.36
N SER A 145 -12.55 10.95 -7.23
CA SER A 145 -11.95 12.04 -6.45
C SER A 145 -11.85 13.36 -7.23
N GLN A 146 -11.72 14.48 -6.52
CA GLN A 146 -11.53 15.81 -7.10
C GLN A 146 -10.07 16.05 -7.53
N LEU A 147 -9.54 15.18 -8.39
CA LEU A 147 -8.23 15.38 -9.03
C LEU A 147 -8.30 16.49 -10.08
N LEU A 148 -7.23 17.27 -10.19
CA LEU A 148 -7.05 18.15 -11.34
C LEU A 148 -6.92 17.30 -12.62
N PRO A 149 -7.38 17.80 -13.78
CA PRO A 149 -7.31 17.05 -15.03
C PRO A 149 -5.90 16.56 -15.37
N ILE A 150 -4.88 17.40 -15.11
CA ILE A 150 -3.47 17.06 -15.35
C ILE A 150 -2.98 15.95 -14.43
N GLU A 151 -3.31 15.99 -13.13
CA GLU A 151 -2.97 14.94 -12.17
C GLU A 151 -3.61 13.60 -12.56
N ARG A 152 -4.85 13.65 -13.05
CA ARG A 152 -5.57 12.47 -13.54
C ARG A 152 -4.87 11.84 -14.74
N VAL A 153 -4.37 12.66 -15.67
CA VAL A 153 -3.55 12.19 -16.81
C VAL A 153 -2.23 11.60 -16.33
N ILE A 154 -1.51 12.27 -15.43
CA ILE A 154 -0.22 11.79 -14.90
C ILE A 154 -0.39 10.42 -14.23
N LEU A 155 -1.38 10.28 -13.34
CA LEU A 155 -1.70 9.00 -12.69
C LEU A 155 -2.14 7.94 -13.71
N GLY A 156 -2.97 8.32 -14.66
CA GLY A 156 -3.45 7.45 -15.74
C GLY A 156 -2.31 6.87 -16.59
N ARG A 157 -1.31 7.70 -16.95
CA ARG A 157 -0.14 7.26 -17.69
C ARG A 157 0.82 6.44 -16.83
N THR A 158 1.15 6.93 -15.63
CA THR A 158 2.13 6.31 -14.72
C THR A 158 1.72 4.89 -14.33
N TYR A 159 0.45 4.69 -14.04
CA TYR A 159 -0.08 3.43 -13.55
C TYR A 159 -0.93 2.70 -14.59
N CYS A 160 -0.85 3.06 -15.88
CA CYS A 160 -1.62 2.43 -16.97
C CYS A 160 -3.13 2.35 -16.69
N CYS A 161 -3.71 3.36 -16.06
CA CYS A 161 -5.14 3.43 -15.77
C CYS A 161 -5.88 4.19 -16.87
N LYS A 162 -6.44 3.45 -17.83
CA LYS A 162 -7.15 4.02 -19.00
C LYS A 162 -8.31 4.93 -18.60
N GLY A 163 -9.07 4.58 -17.56
CA GLY A 163 -10.20 5.38 -17.10
C GLY A 163 -9.79 6.77 -16.60
N LEU A 164 -8.75 6.84 -15.76
CA LEU A 164 -8.17 8.11 -15.31
C LEU A 164 -7.62 8.91 -16.48
N LEU A 165 -6.90 8.24 -17.39
CA LEU A 165 -6.30 8.89 -18.55
C LEU A 165 -7.37 9.53 -19.46
N GLN A 166 -8.44 8.79 -19.76
CA GLN A 166 -9.53 9.26 -20.59
C GLN A 166 -10.25 10.44 -19.95
N ALA A 167 -10.66 10.31 -18.68
CA ALA A 167 -11.36 11.38 -17.97
C ALA A 167 -10.50 12.66 -17.88
N GLY A 168 -9.19 12.52 -17.61
CA GLY A 168 -8.27 13.66 -17.59
C GLY A 168 -8.17 14.40 -18.93
N TYR A 169 -8.05 13.68 -20.05
CA TYR A 169 -8.05 14.31 -21.37
C TYR A 169 -9.41 14.90 -21.77
N GLU A 170 -10.51 14.24 -21.43
CA GLU A 170 -11.86 14.76 -21.68
C GLU A 170 -12.10 16.08 -20.94
N GLU A 171 -11.61 16.21 -19.70
CA GLU A 171 -11.69 17.46 -18.95
C GLU A 171 -10.77 18.54 -19.54
N LEU A 172 -9.54 18.20 -19.93
CA LEU A 172 -8.59 19.13 -20.56
C LEU A 172 -9.10 19.67 -21.91
N THR A 173 -9.76 18.82 -22.71
CA THR A 173 -10.32 19.25 -24.01
C THR A 173 -11.54 20.16 -23.87
N LYS A 174 -12.24 20.09 -22.74
CA LYS A 174 -13.41 20.95 -22.44
C LYS A 174 -13.01 22.28 -21.77
N ARG A 175 -11.78 22.40 -21.27
CA ARG A 175 -11.29 23.63 -20.62
C ARG A 175 -11.10 24.73 -21.67
N SER A 176 -11.60 25.94 -21.38
CA SER A 176 -11.39 27.13 -22.23
C SER A 176 -9.98 27.72 -22.09
N GLU A 177 -9.32 27.47 -20.96
CA GLU A 177 -7.95 27.92 -20.69
C GLU A 177 -6.92 27.00 -21.34
N ARG A 178 -5.93 27.59 -22.00
CA ARG A 178 -4.76 26.88 -22.54
C ARG A 178 -3.97 26.22 -21.41
N LEU A 179 -3.24 25.14 -21.74
CA LEU A 179 -2.29 24.52 -20.81
C LEU A 179 -1.25 25.56 -20.35
N SER A 180 -1.01 25.64 -19.05
CA SER A 180 0.11 26.42 -18.51
C SER A 180 1.45 25.80 -18.95
N ASP A 181 2.53 26.55 -18.86
CA ASP A 181 3.84 26.03 -19.24
C ASP A 181 4.30 24.91 -18.28
N GLU A 182 3.92 25.00 -16.99
CA GLU A 182 4.12 23.95 -16.00
C GLU A 182 3.31 22.68 -16.31
N GLU A 183 2.04 22.81 -16.74
CA GLU A 183 1.23 21.65 -17.14
C GLU A 183 1.80 20.97 -18.40
N LYS A 184 2.34 21.75 -19.34
CA LYS A 184 3.00 21.22 -20.55
C LYS A 184 4.27 20.46 -20.20
N GLU A 185 5.07 20.97 -19.27
CA GLU A 185 6.27 20.31 -18.78
C GLU A 185 5.91 18.95 -18.15
N GLN A 186 4.92 18.94 -17.24
CA GLN A 186 4.43 17.70 -16.62
C GLN A 186 3.84 16.69 -17.62
N LEU A 187 3.24 17.17 -18.71
CA LEU A 187 2.69 16.32 -19.77
C LEU A 187 3.77 15.82 -20.74
N GLY A 188 4.86 16.57 -20.90
CA GLY A 188 6.01 16.23 -21.73
C GLY A 188 6.93 15.21 -21.08
N ASP A 189 6.96 15.17 -19.75
CA ASP A 189 7.70 14.16 -19.01
C ASP A 189 7.12 12.77 -19.26
N ARG A 190 7.94 11.90 -19.87
CA ARG A 190 7.61 10.48 -19.94
C ARG A 190 7.59 9.94 -18.52
N PRO A 191 6.46 9.40 -18.03
CA PRO A 191 6.45 8.76 -16.73
C PRO A 191 7.43 7.59 -16.77
N PRO A 192 8.23 7.38 -15.71
CA PRO A 192 9.22 6.33 -15.70
C PRO A 192 8.53 4.99 -15.98
N GLN A 193 9.02 4.27 -17.00
CA GLN A 193 8.63 2.88 -17.20
C GLN A 193 9.20 2.08 -16.04
N GLN A 194 8.43 1.98 -14.96
CA GLN A 194 8.89 1.38 -13.73
C GLN A 194 9.02 -0.13 -13.90
N LYS A 195 10.26 -0.59 -14.12
CA LYS A 195 10.68 -1.96 -13.85
C LYS A 195 10.69 -2.15 -12.33
N PHE A 196 9.55 -2.52 -11.77
CA PHE A 196 9.39 -2.72 -10.34
C PHE A 196 10.12 -3.99 -9.89
N SER A 197 11.38 -3.84 -9.45
CA SER A 197 12.16 -4.93 -8.84
C SER A 197 12.85 -4.47 -7.55
N ASN A 198 12.17 -3.70 -6.72
CA ASN A 198 12.77 -3.12 -5.51
C ASN A 198 12.87 -4.11 -4.33
N ILE A 199 12.32 -5.31 -4.44
CA ILE A 199 12.48 -6.36 -3.42
C ILE A 199 13.63 -7.34 -3.79
N GLN A 200 14.19 -7.25 -5.00
CA GLN A 200 15.25 -8.17 -5.47
C GLN A 200 16.69 -7.73 -5.16
N HIS A 201 16.90 -6.57 -4.52
CA HIS A 201 18.25 -6.02 -4.33
C HIS A 201 19.05 -6.62 -3.16
N SER A 202 18.49 -7.52 -2.35
CA SER A 202 19.23 -8.33 -1.36
C SER A 202 20.02 -9.51 -1.99
N ARG A 203 20.36 -9.41 -3.29
CA ARG A 203 21.04 -10.45 -4.08
C ARG A 203 22.53 -10.20 -4.35
N ARG A 204 23.19 -9.27 -3.65
CA ARG A 204 24.64 -9.08 -3.76
C ARG A 204 25.31 -9.16 -2.40
#